data_AF-A0A2U1XUL2-F1
#
_entry.id   AF-A0A2U1XUL2-F1
#
_cell.length_a   1.000
_cell.length_b   1.000
_cell.length_c   1.000
_cell.angle_alpha   90.00
_cell.angle_beta   90.00
_cell.angle_gamma   90.00
#
_symmetry.space_group_name_H-M   'P 1'
#
loop_
_entity.id
_entity.type
_entity.pdbx_description
1 polymer ?
#
loop_
_entity_poly.entity_id
_entity_poly.type
_entity_poly.pdbx_seq_one_letter_code
_entity_poly.pdbx_strand_id
1 'polypeptide(L)'
;MEVEDVRDRLRDSLNSAGRVDVDCSEVGETSICFIQLLLAARTSAAGRGIGLHLKQPISASMRDALERGGFIGMSGPTRKADEFWIGVP
;
A
#
# COMPACT_ATOMS: atom_id res chain seq x y z
N MET A 1 6.94 13.85 -4.71
CA MET A 1 7.88 12.82 -4.22
C MET A 1 7.85 11.74 -5.26
N GLU A 2 9.00 11.44 -5.85
CA GLU A 2 9.07 10.47 -6.94
C GLU A 2 8.99 9.04 -6.38
N VAL A 3 8.66 8.07 -7.23
CA VAL A 3 8.47 6.67 -6.82
C VAL A 3 9.77 6.07 -6.28
N GLU A 4 10.92 6.52 -6.77
CA GLU A 4 12.25 6.12 -6.34
C GLU A 4 12.53 6.52 -4.88
N ASP A 5 12.12 7.72 -4.48
CA ASP A 5 12.27 8.21 -3.11
C ASP A 5 11.43 7.37 -2.14
N VAL A 6 10.19 7.05 -2.54
CA VAL A 6 9.31 6.17 -1.78
C VAL A 6 9.94 4.79 -1.63
N ARG A 7 10.48 4.23 -2.72
CA ARG A 7 11.11 2.90 -2.72
C ARG A 7 12.25 2.85 -1.72
N ASP A 8 13.13 3.85 -1.75
CA ASP A 8 14.29 3.87 -0.88
C ASP A 8 13.87 3.99 0.59
N ARG A 9 12.88 4.84 0.90
CA ARG A 9 12.33 4.96 2.25
C ARG A 9 11.62 3.69 2.75
N LEU A 10 10.89 3.00 1.88
CA LEU A 10 10.27 1.71 2.21
C LEU A 10 11.32 0.65 2.48
N ARG A 11 12.34 0.55 1.63
CA ARG A 11 13.45 -0.40 1.81
C ARG A 11 14.14 -0.18 3.15
N ASP A 12 14.44 1.07 3.49
CA ASP A 12 15.15 1.39 4.72
C ASP A 12 14.29 1.07 5.95
N SER A 13 13.00 1.42 5.90
CA SER A 13 12.05 1.11 6.99
C SER A 13 11.89 -0.39 7.21
N LEU A 14 11.81 -1.18 6.12
CA LEU A 14 11.76 -2.64 6.18
C LEU A 14 13.07 -3.28 6.66
N ASN A 15 14.19 -2.56 6.65
CA ASN A 15 15.45 -3.08 7.21
C ASN A 15 15.57 -2.81 8.71
N SER A 16 14.88 -1.80 9.24
CA SER A 16 15.05 -1.34 10.61
C SER A 16 13.91 -1.72 11.56
N ALA A 17 12.76 -2.16 11.05
CA ALA A 17 11.55 -2.37 11.87
C ALA A 17 10.94 -3.77 11.70
N GLY A 18 10.34 -4.30 12.76
CA GLY A 18 9.53 -5.54 12.71
C GLY A 18 8.13 -5.34 12.14
N ARG A 19 7.69 -4.09 12.03
CA ARG A 19 6.41 -3.68 11.44
C ARG A 19 6.55 -2.28 10.83
N VAL A 20 5.94 -2.06 9.68
CA VAL A 20 5.89 -0.77 8.97
C VAL A 20 4.44 -0.45 8.62
N ASP A 21 3.94 0.67 9.13
CA ASP A 21 2.62 1.21 8.78
C ASP A 21 2.82 2.39 7.80
N VAL A 22 2.25 2.29 6.60
CA VAL A 22 2.35 3.31 5.55
C VAL A 22 1.12 4.20 5.61
N ASP A 23 1.32 5.49 5.90
CA ASP A 23 0.26 6.50 5.89
C ASP A 23 0.10 7.07 4.48
N CYS A 24 -1.08 6.89 3.90
CA CYS A 24 -1.43 7.41 2.58
C CYS A 24 -2.64 8.35 2.63
N SER A 25 -2.94 8.94 3.79
CA SER A 25 -4.07 9.88 3.96
C SER A 25 -3.94 11.17 3.14
N GLU A 26 -2.70 11.61 2.88
CA GLU A 26 -2.40 12.87 2.16
C GLU A 26 -1.83 12.66 0.75
N VAL A 27 -1.95 11.46 0.17
CA VAL A 27 -1.49 11.20 -1.21
C VAL A 27 -2.37 11.97 -2.20
N GLY A 28 -1.78 12.95 -2.88
CA GLY A 28 -2.48 13.82 -3.84
C GLY A 28 -2.85 13.13 -5.15
N GLU A 29 -1.87 12.65 -5.91
CA GLU A 29 -2.09 11.87 -7.14
C GLU A 29 -1.47 10.49 -6.98
N THR A 30 -2.23 9.45 -7.34
CA THR A 30 -1.77 8.06 -7.21
C THR A 30 -1.51 7.46 -8.58
N SER A 31 -0.25 7.12 -8.85
CA SER A 31 0.14 6.43 -10.07
C SER A 31 0.08 4.90 -9.91
N ILE A 32 -0.07 4.19 -11.02
CA ILE A 32 0.03 2.72 -11.02
C ILE A 32 1.39 2.23 -10.51
N CYS A 33 2.47 2.97 -10.79
CA CYS A 33 3.81 2.66 -10.32
C CYS A 33 3.90 2.70 -8.78
N PHE A 34 3.25 3.68 -8.14
CA PHE A 34 3.19 3.75 -6.68
C PHE A 34 2.42 2.56 -6.07
N ILE A 35 1.29 2.18 -6.67
CA ILE A 35 0.52 0.99 -6.24
C ILE A 35 1.36 -0.28 -6.37
N GLN A 36 2.04 -0.46 -7.51
CA GLN A 36 2.91 -1.62 -7.74
C GLN A 36 4.10 -1.65 -6.77
N LEU A 37 4.65 -0.48 -6.42
CA LEU A 37 5.70 -0.38 -5.40
C LEU A 37 5.21 -0.86 -4.03
N LEU A 38 4.02 -0.45 -3.60
CA LEU A 38 3.44 -0.92 -2.33
C LEU A 38 3.21 -2.43 -2.32
N LEU A 39 2.76 -3.01 -3.44
CA LEU A 39 2.64 -4.46 -3.59
C LEU A 39 3.99 -5.18 -3.52
N ALA A 40 5.00 -4.66 -4.23
CA ALA A 40 6.34 -5.20 -4.20
C ALA A 40 6.95 -5.15 -2.79
N ALA A 41 6.76 -4.03 -2.09
CA ALA A 41 7.19 -3.85 -0.70
C ALA A 41 6.47 -4.83 0.23
N ARG A 42 5.16 -5.04 0.06
CA ARG A 42 4.38 -6.02 0.84
C ARG A 42 4.91 -7.44 0.66
N THR A 43 5.13 -7.86 -0.59
CA THR A 43 5.68 -9.18 -0.90
C THR A 43 7.08 -9.35 -0.32
N SER A 44 7.92 -8.32 -0.41
CA SER A 44 9.27 -8.31 0.17
C SER A 44 9.23 -8.42 1.70
N ALA A 45 8.35 -7.66 2.36
CA ALA A 45 8.15 -7.69 3.81
C ALA A 45 7.68 -9.07 4.29
N ALA A 46 6.70 -9.67 3.59
CA ALA A 46 6.19 -11.01 3.90
C ALA A 46 7.28 -12.09 3.80
N GLY A 47 8.13 -12.03 2.77
CA GLY A 47 9.28 -12.94 2.63
C GLY A 47 10.32 -12.82 3.75
N ARG A 48 10.26 -11.74 4.54
CA ARG A 48 11.15 -11.44 5.68
C ARG A 48 10.44 -11.54 7.03
N GLY A 49 9.16 -11.90 7.07
CA GLY A 49 8.37 -11.95 8.30
C GLY A 49 8.04 -10.58 8.91
N ILE A 50 8.12 -9.50 8.12
CA ILE A 50 7.82 -8.13 8.57
C ILE A 50 6.38 -7.79 8.16
N GLY A 51 5.61 -7.23 9.10
CA GLY A 51 4.27 -6.73 8.79
C GLY A 51 4.34 -5.38 8.06
N LEU A 52 3.81 -5.32 6.84
CA LEU A 52 3.57 -4.05 6.14
C LEU A 52 2.05 -3.82 6.05
N HIS A 53 1.58 -2.71 6.63
CA HIS A 53 0.17 -2.36 6.63
C HIS A 53 -0.06 -0.97 6.04
N LEU A 54 -1.21 -0.77 5.41
CA LEU A 54 -1.68 0.55 5.03
C LEU A 54 -2.57 1.12 6.13
N LYS A 55 -2.16 2.28 6.66
CA LYS A 55 -2.94 3.00 7.64
C LYS A 55 -4.20 3.55 6.97
N GLN A 56 -5.31 3.46 7.69
CA GLN A 56 -6.58 4.03 7.27
C GLN A 56 -6.88 5.35 7.99
N PRO A 57 -7.60 6.29 7.35
CA PRO A 57 -8.08 6.21 5.96
C PRO A 57 -6.98 6.50 4.93
N ILE A 58 -7.03 5.85 3.77
CA ILE A 58 -6.27 6.28 2.57
C ILE A 58 -6.94 7.50 1.93
N SER A 59 -6.17 8.29 1.17
CA SER A 59 -6.71 9.45 0.45
C SER A 59 -7.77 9.04 -0.58
N ALA A 60 -8.66 9.99 -0.91
CA ALA A 60 -9.69 9.78 -1.93
C ALA A 60 -9.08 9.46 -3.31
N SER A 61 -7.97 10.11 -3.64
CA SER A 61 -7.21 9.87 -4.89
C SER A 61 -6.67 8.45 -4.95
N MET A 62 -6.12 7.94 -3.85
CA MET A 62 -5.63 6.57 -3.77
C MET A 62 -6.78 5.55 -3.87
N ARG A 63 -7.90 5.81 -3.20
CA ARG A 63 -9.10 4.96 -3.31
C ARG A 63 -9.59 4.86 -4.75
N ASP A 64 -9.75 5.99 -5.42
CA ASP A 64 -10.21 6.03 -6.82
C ASP A 64 -9.24 5.29 -7.76
N ALA A 65 -7.92 5.45 -7.58
CA ALA A 65 -6.93 4.71 -8.36
C ALA A 65 -6.99 3.19 -8.12
N LEU A 66 -7.21 2.77 -6.87
CA LEU A 66 -7.34 1.35 -6.51
C LEU A 66 -8.62 0.72 -7.08
N GLU A 67 -9.74 1.44 -7.04
CA GLU A 67 -11.01 1.01 -7.61
C GLU A 67 -10.93 0.90 -9.14
N ARG A 68 -10.44 1.93 -9.83
CA ARG A 68 -10.25 1.91 -11.30
C ARG A 68 -9.24 0.86 -11.74
N GLY A 69 -8.22 0.59 -10.93
CA GLY A 69 -7.23 -0.46 -11.16
C GLY A 69 -7.71 -1.87 -10.80
N GLY A 70 -8.90 -2.03 -10.23
CA GLY A 70 -9.46 -3.33 -9.83
C GLY A 70 -8.82 -3.95 -8.57
N PHE A 71 -7.99 -3.19 -7.85
CA PHE A 71 -7.32 -3.61 -6.61
C PHE A 71 -8.26 -3.69 -5.41
N ILE A 72 -9.34 -2.90 -5.42
CA ILE A 72 -10.46 -2.99 -4.48
C ILE A 72 -11.74 -3.15 -5.32
N GLY A 73 -12.68 -3.96 -4.84
CA GLY A 73 -13.99 -4.07 -5.47
C GLY A 73 -14.79 -2.76 -5.34
N MET A 74 -15.34 -2.26 -6.45
CA MET A 74 -16.26 -1.11 -6.43
C MET A 74 -17.59 -1.43 -5.75
N SER A 75 -17.99 -2.71 -5.77
CA SER A 75 -19.22 -3.22 -5.16
C SER A 75 -19.11 -4.73 -4.90
N GLY A 76 -19.91 -5.23 -3.96
CA GLY A 76 -19.92 -6.63 -3.56
C GLY A 76 -19.08 -6.92 -2.31
N PRO A 77 -18.94 -8.19 -1.91
CA PRO A 77 -18.23 -8.56 -0.71
C PRO A 77 -16.71 -8.30 -0.86
N THR A 78 -16.08 -7.89 0.24
CA THR A 78 -14.63 -7.73 0.33
C THR A 78 -13.92 -9.03 -0.05
N ARG A 79 -12.97 -8.95 -0.97
CA ARG A 79 -12.12 -10.07 -1.38
C ARG A 79 -10.89 -10.11 -0.48
N LYS A 80 -10.30 -11.29 -0.31
CA LYS A 80 -9.02 -11.44 0.41
C LYS A 80 -7.90 -10.56 -0.18
N ALA A 81 -7.92 -10.33 -1.50
CA ALA A 81 -6.97 -9.44 -2.16
C ALA A 81 -7.13 -7.96 -1.76
N ASP A 82 -8.33 -7.57 -1.31
CA ASP A 82 -8.65 -6.19 -0.92
C ASP A 82 -8.12 -5.87 0.49
N GLU A 83 -7.97 -6.88 1.36
CA GLU A 83 -7.63 -6.76 2.80
C GLU A 83 -6.46 -5.81 3.07
N PHE A 84 -5.37 -5.94 2.29
CA PHE A 84 -4.21 -5.07 2.42
C PHE A 84 -4.55 -3.59 2.22
N TRP A 85 -5.37 -3.29 1.22
CA TRP A 85 -5.72 -1.92 0.84
C TRP A 85 -6.73 -1.28 1.77
N ILE A 86 -7.60 -2.09 2.38
CA ILE A 86 -8.62 -1.62 3.33
C ILE A 86 -8.15 -1.65 4.79
N GLY A 87 -6.88 -1.98 5.03
CA GLY A 87 -6.26 -1.94 6.36
C GLY A 87 -6.67 -3.08 7.28
N VAL A 88 -7.09 -4.22 6.74
CA VAL A 88 -7.30 -5.44 7.52
C VAL A 88 -5.91 -6.04 7.86
N PRO A 89 -5.69 -6.51 9.10
CA PRO A 89 -4.42 -7.11 9.53
C PRO A 89 -3.96 -8.30 8.68
#